data_AF-A9V0C4-F1
#
_entry.id   AF-A9V0C4-F1
#
_cell.length_a   1.000
_cell.length_b   1.000
_cell.length_c   1.000
_cell.angle_alpha   90.00
_cell.angle_beta   90.00
_cell.angle_gamma   90.00
#
_symmetry.space_group_name_H-M   'P 1'
#
loop_
_entity.id
_entity.type
_entity.pdbx_description
1 polymer ?
#
loop_
_entity_poly.entity_id
_entity_poly.type
_entity_poly.pdbx_seq_one_letter_code
_entity_poly.pdbx_strand_id
1 'polypeptide(L)'
;MTMFCKLYNTPGSCPNGDLCRHLHRPVCTRFILPGGCPNRSACEYQHVQECRYFNTPNGCRNGLSCRFPHRAAPTFHQSHYKRAYDAMGPKPQQRRGASLQVEQALRDNLGDEVGDRFFSLHYEEGLTTAQSVIALWCEDVGVFRTLNDIIIADDARQFQLGWMTFIRILTAFLTRQDHCMDRDRVVWRASSMTRLQADRLFPDMVIRPPMFVSTSALKSGALKLMRRNKRFLLRIHVPAGCRNAAYVDHLSQYQQEHEILIPPYSPFEVISVDFSRCLINLRLLDGMQYESVERRSGISAPAFPL
;
A
#
# COMPACT_ATOMS: atom_id res chain seq x y z
N MET A 1 -6.26 11.07 29.41
CA MET A 1 -5.28 10.38 28.55
C MET A 1 -4.14 11.34 28.25
N THR A 2 -2.92 11.03 28.68
CA THR A 2 -1.75 11.87 28.41
C THR A 2 -1.29 11.63 26.96
N MET A 3 -1.34 12.67 26.11
CA MET A 3 -0.86 12.56 24.72
C MET A 3 0.65 12.86 24.64
N PHE A 4 1.41 11.96 24.00
CA PHE A 4 2.85 12.10 23.77
C PHE A 4 3.16 13.07 22.62
N CYS A 5 4.25 13.82 22.73
CA CYS A 5 4.66 14.76 21.69
C CYS A 5 5.22 14.01 20.48
N LYS A 6 4.54 14.11 19.33
CA LYS A 6 4.99 13.48 18.07
C LYS A 6 6.32 14.05 17.54
N LEU A 7 6.72 15.25 17.99
CA LEU A 7 7.87 16.00 17.48
C LEU A 7 9.13 15.90 18.35
N TYR A 8 9.08 15.25 19.52
CA TYR A 8 10.19 15.29 20.49
C TYR A 8 11.30 14.26 20.27
N ASN A 9 11.14 13.34 19.30
CA ASN A 9 12.13 12.27 19.09
C ASN A 9 13.49 12.74 18.52
N THR A 10 13.68 14.05 18.34
CA THR A 10 14.99 14.67 18.12
C THR A 10 15.22 15.69 19.25
N PRO A 11 16.34 15.64 19.99
CA PRO A 11 16.70 16.71 20.92
C PRO A 11 16.65 18.06 20.18
N GLY A 12 15.83 18.99 20.67
CA GLY A 12 15.63 20.32 20.06
C GLY A 12 14.61 20.40 18.90
N SER A 13 13.92 19.32 18.51
CA SER A 13 12.96 19.37 17.38
C SER A 13 11.53 19.72 17.73
N CYS A 14 11.16 19.78 19.01
CA CYS A 14 9.87 20.35 19.38
C CYS A 14 10.00 21.87 19.43
N PRO A 15 9.26 22.63 18.61
CA PRO A 15 9.35 24.10 18.60
C PRO A 15 8.92 24.72 19.95
N ASN A 16 8.16 23.96 20.74
CA ASN A 16 7.72 24.37 22.07
C ASN A 16 8.72 24.00 23.18
N GLY A 17 9.80 23.27 22.89
CA GLY A 17 10.78 22.85 23.91
C GLY A 17 10.12 22.27 25.16
N ASP A 18 10.53 22.72 26.34
CA ASP A 18 9.95 22.28 27.61
C ASP A 18 8.53 22.84 27.87
N LEU A 19 8.07 23.81 27.07
CA LEU A 19 6.71 24.35 27.12
C LEU A 19 5.71 23.48 26.35
N CYS A 20 6.13 22.33 25.82
CA CYS A 20 5.20 21.46 25.11
C CYS A 20 4.18 20.84 26.06
N ARG A 21 2.89 21.09 25.79
CA ARG A 21 1.76 20.48 26.50
C ARG A 21 1.68 18.95 26.40
N HIS A 22 2.53 18.33 25.57
CA HIS A 22 2.56 16.90 25.33
C HIS A 22 3.80 16.29 25.98
N LEU A 23 3.65 15.10 26.58
CA LEU A 23 4.74 14.50 27.34
C LEU A 23 5.93 14.16 26.43
N HIS A 24 7.09 14.64 26.82
CA HIS A 24 8.39 14.41 26.19
C HIS A 24 9.05 13.19 26.84
N ARG A 25 8.87 11.99 26.26
CA ARG A 25 9.60 10.80 26.69
C ARG A 25 10.76 10.50 25.74
N PRO A 26 12.00 10.42 26.23
CA PRO A 26 13.13 10.01 25.40
C PRO A 26 12.95 8.57 24.89
N VAL A 27 13.44 8.28 23.68
CA VAL A 27 13.43 6.94 23.08
C VAL A 27 14.47 6.07 23.79
N CYS A 28 14.11 4.82 24.11
CA CYS A 28 15.05 3.90 24.75
C CYS A 28 16.14 3.48 23.75
N THR A 29 17.35 4.00 23.91
CA THR A 29 18.49 3.62 23.08
C THR A 29 18.90 2.16 23.28
N ARG A 30 18.69 1.62 24.50
CA ARG A 30 18.93 0.20 24.80
C ARG A 30 17.93 -0.74 24.12
N PHE A 31 16.72 -0.28 23.83
CA PHE A 31 15.73 -1.07 23.10
C PHE A 31 16.12 -1.30 21.62
N ILE A 32 16.95 -0.43 21.07
CA ILE A 32 17.41 -0.47 19.67
C ILE A 32 18.58 -1.47 19.49
N LEU A 33 19.31 -1.78 20.56
CA LEU A 33 20.48 -2.68 20.52
C LEU A 33 20.08 -4.17 20.54
N PRO A 34 20.93 -5.07 19.99
CA PRO A 34 20.76 -6.51 20.15
C PRO A 34 20.64 -6.90 21.64
N GLY A 35 19.58 -7.64 21.98
CA GLY A 35 19.23 -7.98 23.37
C GLY A 35 18.07 -7.16 23.96
N GLY A 36 17.70 -6.05 23.33
CA GLY A 36 16.56 -5.21 23.72
C GLY A 36 16.75 -4.51 25.07
N CYS A 37 15.72 -3.79 25.51
CA CYS A 37 15.74 -3.11 26.80
C CYS A 37 15.48 -4.11 27.94
N PRO A 38 16.37 -4.21 28.96
CA PRO A 38 16.20 -5.14 30.07
C PRO A 38 14.93 -4.85 30.89
N ASN A 39 14.51 -3.59 30.91
CA ASN A 39 13.34 -3.15 31.68
C ASN A 39 12.01 -3.43 30.96
N ARG A 40 12.02 -3.91 29.70
CA ARG A 40 10.81 -4.29 28.91
C ARG A 40 9.63 -3.31 29.10
N SER A 41 8.51 -3.75 29.66
CA SER A 41 7.31 -2.92 29.90
C SER A 41 7.48 -1.90 31.02
N ALA A 42 8.46 -2.09 31.91
CA ALA A 42 8.81 -1.17 32.99
C ALA A 42 9.82 -0.08 32.57
N CYS A 43 10.19 0.00 31.28
CA CYS A 43 11.10 1.03 30.82
C CYS A 43 10.43 2.41 30.86
N GLU A 44 11.08 3.37 31.51
CA GLU A 44 10.66 4.77 31.55
C GLU A 44 10.76 5.48 30.18
N TYR A 45 11.55 4.93 29.27
CA TYR A 45 11.79 5.43 27.92
C TYR A 45 10.82 4.79 26.90
N GLN A 46 10.55 5.50 25.79
CA GLN A 46 9.69 4.98 24.72
C GLN A 46 10.40 3.87 23.92
N HIS A 47 9.83 2.67 23.89
CA HIS A 47 10.25 1.58 23.01
C HIS A 47 9.64 1.77 21.62
N VAL A 48 10.34 2.49 20.75
CA VAL A 48 9.92 2.67 19.36
C VAL A 48 10.41 1.47 18.56
N GLN A 49 9.49 0.70 18.01
CA GLN A 49 9.83 -0.61 17.45
C GLN A 49 10.71 -0.52 16.21
N GLU A 50 10.41 0.36 15.26
CA GLU A 50 11.09 0.40 13.95
C GLU A 50 10.93 1.80 13.31
N CYS A 51 11.69 2.08 12.25
CA CYS A 51 11.51 3.30 11.48
C CYS A 51 10.21 3.25 10.68
N ARG A 52 9.19 3.99 11.13
CA ARG A 52 7.89 4.14 10.43
C ARG A 52 7.98 4.61 8.99
N TYR A 53 9.09 5.22 8.58
CA TYR A 53 9.27 5.77 7.23
C TYR A 53 10.07 4.85 6.31
N PHE A 54 10.81 3.87 6.85
CA PHE A 54 11.71 3.03 6.06
C PHE A 54 10.96 2.24 4.97
N ASN A 55 9.81 1.67 5.32
CA ASN A 55 8.96 0.91 4.41
C ASN A 55 7.89 1.77 3.70
N THR A 56 7.93 3.10 3.85
CA THR A 56 6.99 3.98 3.13
C THR A 56 7.46 4.24 1.70
N PRO A 57 6.57 4.64 0.79
CA PRO A 57 6.95 4.92 -0.60
C PRO A 57 8.01 6.03 -0.75
N ASN A 58 8.13 6.94 0.22
CA ASN A 58 9.16 8.00 0.23
C ASN A 58 10.46 7.55 0.93
N GLY A 59 10.47 6.38 1.56
CA GLY A 59 11.59 5.87 2.36
C GLY A 59 11.92 6.72 3.59
N CYS A 60 12.92 6.25 4.36
CA CYS A 60 13.47 7.04 5.46
C CYS A 60 14.43 8.11 4.93
N ARG A 61 14.13 9.39 5.15
CA ARG A 61 15.00 10.52 4.76
C ARG A 61 16.39 10.48 5.38
N ASN A 62 16.55 9.83 6.52
CA ASN A 62 17.82 9.72 7.23
C ASN A 62 18.70 8.56 6.73
N GLY A 63 18.21 7.73 5.81
CA GLY A 63 18.99 6.61 5.25
C GLY A 63 19.63 5.73 6.33
N LEU A 64 20.90 5.39 6.17
CA LEU A 64 21.67 4.61 7.15
C LEU A 64 21.93 5.36 8.47
N SER A 65 21.78 6.69 8.48
CA SER A 65 21.92 7.53 9.67
C SER A 65 20.63 7.60 10.50
N CYS A 66 19.60 6.82 10.14
CA CYS A 66 18.36 6.75 10.90
C CYS A 66 18.59 6.13 12.28
N ARG A 67 18.12 6.80 13.33
CA ARG A 67 18.22 6.30 14.71
C ARG A 67 17.26 5.15 15.01
N PHE A 68 16.29 4.88 14.15
CA PHE A 68 15.32 3.81 14.33
C PHE A 68 15.73 2.59 13.48
N PRO A 69 15.56 1.36 13.99
CA PRO A 69 15.85 0.14 13.24
C PRO A 69 15.12 0.12 11.89
N HIS A 70 15.87 -0.10 10.82
CA HIS A 70 15.33 -0.37 9.49
C HIS A 70 15.11 -1.86 9.35
N ARG A 71 13.90 -2.34 9.66
CA ARG A 71 13.53 -3.73 9.38
C ARG A 71 12.82 -3.82 8.05
N ALA A 72 13.20 -4.82 7.26
CA ALA A 72 12.47 -5.15 6.04
C ALA A 72 11.01 -5.45 6.41
N ALA A 73 10.08 -4.95 5.60
CA ALA A 73 8.68 -5.32 5.74
C ALA A 73 8.53 -6.86 5.72
N PRO A 74 7.60 -7.42 6.51
CA PRO A 74 7.35 -8.85 6.50
C PRO A 74 7.05 -9.32 5.07
N THR A 75 7.49 -10.54 4.75
CA THR A 75 7.11 -11.18 3.48
C THR A 75 5.59 -11.30 3.40
N PHE A 76 5.04 -11.45 2.19
CA PHE A 76 3.59 -11.67 2.03
C PHE A 76 3.07 -12.81 2.92
N HIS A 77 3.83 -13.90 3.04
CA HIS A 77 3.44 -15.05 3.87
C HIS A 77 3.41 -14.76 5.38
N GLN A 78 4.15 -13.76 5.84
CA GLN A 78 4.25 -13.37 7.26
C GLN A 78 3.37 -12.17 7.59
N SER A 79 2.82 -11.48 6.58
CA SER A 79 2.09 -10.24 6.78
C SER A 79 0.81 -10.44 7.60
N HIS A 80 0.46 -9.44 8.38
CA HIS A 80 -0.84 -9.36 9.04
C HIS A 80 -1.96 -9.22 8.00
N TYR A 81 -1.69 -8.54 6.89
CA TYR A 81 -2.57 -8.47 5.73
C TYR A 81 -3.00 -9.86 5.29
N LYS A 82 -2.06 -10.76 4.98
CA LYS A 82 -2.39 -12.10 4.47
C LYS A 82 -3.23 -12.89 5.48
N ARG A 83 -2.85 -12.85 6.76
CA ARG A 83 -3.59 -13.53 7.83
C ARG A 83 -5.03 -13.03 7.94
N ALA A 84 -5.22 -11.71 7.97
CA ALA A 84 -6.55 -11.11 8.06
C ALA A 84 -7.36 -11.33 6.77
N TYR A 85 -6.70 -11.26 5.61
CA TYR A 85 -7.30 -11.56 4.31
C TYR A 85 -7.82 -12.99 4.32
N ASP A 86 -6.99 -14.00 4.55
CA ASP A 86 -7.36 -15.42 4.55
C ASP A 86 -8.47 -15.73 5.56
N ALA A 87 -8.40 -15.17 6.78
CA ALA A 87 -9.41 -15.37 7.83
C ALA A 87 -10.81 -14.89 7.42
N MET A 88 -10.92 -13.89 6.54
CA MET A 88 -12.21 -13.40 6.09
C MET A 88 -12.93 -14.38 5.15
N GLY A 89 -12.23 -15.31 4.49
CA GLY A 89 -12.82 -16.22 3.51
C GLY A 89 -13.22 -15.56 2.17
N PRO A 90 -13.75 -16.33 1.22
CA PRO A 90 -14.10 -15.83 -0.12
C PRO A 90 -15.41 -15.03 -0.13
N LYS A 91 -15.53 -14.11 -1.09
CA LYS A 91 -16.75 -13.38 -1.49
C LYS A 91 -17.50 -12.65 -0.34
N PRO A 92 -16.85 -11.76 0.45
CA PRO A 92 -17.55 -11.07 1.54
C PRO A 92 -18.70 -10.18 1.07
N GLN A 93 -18.71 -9.71 -0.18
CA GLN A 93 -19.82 -8.95 -0.76
C GLN A 93 -21.15 -9.73 -0.81
N GLN A 94 -21.12 -11.07 -0.74
CA GLN A 94 -22.34 -11.90 -0.72
C GLN A 94 -22.88 -12.11 0.70
N ARG A 95 -22.18 -11.63 1.73
CA ARG A 95 -22.64 -11.77 3.12
C ARG A 95 -23.70 -10.72 3.41
N ARG A 96 -24.73 -11.14 4.14
CA ARG A 96 -25.75 -10.22 4.66
C ARG A 96 -25.07 -9.16 5.52
N GLY A 97 -25.31 -7.89 5.21
CA GLY A 97 -24.73 -6.75 5.93
C GLY A 97 -23.31 -6.35 5.50
N ALA A 98 -22.77 -6.88 4.39
CA ALA A 98 -21.46 -6.48 3.90
C ALA A 98 -21.36 -4.97 3.57
N SER A 99 -22.40 -4.39 2.97
CA SER A 99 -22.48 -2.95 2.70
C SER A 99 -22.46 -2.13 3.99
N LEU A 100 -23.23 -2.52 5.01
CA LEU A 100 -23.25 -1.87 6.32
C LEU A 100 -21.88 -1.93 7.02
N GLN A 101 -21.15 -3.04 6.91
CA GLN A 101 -19.79 -3.13 7.46
C GLN A 101 -18.81 -2.20 6.75
N VAL A 102 -18.93 -2.07 5.43
CA VAL A 102 -18.12 -1.11 4.65
C VAL A 102 -18.45 0.31 5.07
N GLU A 103 -19.73 0.66 5.11
CA GLU A 103 -20.19 1.99 5.52
C GLU A 103 -19.69 2.35 6.92
N GLN A 104 -19.86 1.46 7.91
CA GLN A 104 -19.40 1.68 9.27
C GLN A 104 -17.87 1.88 9.32
N ALA A 105 -17.11 1.05 8.61
CA ALA A 105 -15.66 1.20 8.54
C ALA A 105 -15.24 2.55 7.95
N LEU A 106 -15.96 3.04 6.92
CA LEU A 106 -15.71 4.36 6.34
C LEU A 106 -16.02 5.47 7.35
N ARG A 107 -17.16 5.41 8.04
CA ARG A 107 -17.54 6.40 9.07
C ARG A 107 -16.52 6.46 10.20
N ASP A 108 -16.16 5.30 10.75
CA ASP A 108 -15.22 5.18 11.88
C ASP A 108 -13.83 5.72 11.57
N ASN A 109 -13.39 5.64 10.30
CA ASN A 109 -12.00 5.96 9.93
C ASN A 109 -11.83 7.25 9.14
N LEU A 110 -12.85 7.67 8.39
CA LEU A 110 -12.79 8.81 7.47
C LEU A 110 -13.89 9.85 7.73
N GLY A 111 -14.87 9.55 8.59
CA GLY A 111 -15.96 10.46 8.95
C GLY A 111 -17.25 10.18 8.19
N ASP A 112 -18.33 10.79 8.68
CA ASP A 112 -19.70 10.54 8.19
C ASP A 112 -19.88 10.88 6.72
N GLU A 113 -19.27 11.95 6.22
CA GLU A 113 -19.37 12.38 4.82
C GLU A 113 -18.95 11.28 3.84
N VAL A 114 -17.90 10.50 4.17
CA VAL A 114 -17.42 9.40 3.31
C VAL A 114 -18.35 8.19 3.40
N GLY A 115 -18.92 7.94 4.57
CA GLY A 115 -19.96 6.92 4.75
C GLY A 115 -21.23 7.25 3.99
N ASP A 116 -21.69 8.50 4.06
CA ASP A 116 -22.86 9.01 3.33
C ASP A 116 -22.63 8.94 1.81
N ARG A 117 -21.41 9.24 1.34
CA ARG A 117 -21.07 9.10 -0.07
C ARG A 117 -21.15 7.66 -0.55
N PHE A 118 -20.63 6.71 0.24
CA PHE A 118 -20.78 5.29 -0.05
C PHE A 118 -22.24 4.85 -0.07
N PHE A 119 -23.04 5.33 0.89
CA PHE A 119 -24.48 5.06 0.95
C PHE A 119 -25.18 5.55 -0.33
N SER A 120 -24.91 6.80 -0.75
CA SER A 120 -25.48 7.37 -1.97
C SER A 120 -25.12 6.55 -3.21
N LEU A 121 -23.84 6.22 -3.40
CA LEU A 121 -23.37 5.35 -4.49
C LEU A 121 -24.11 4.00 -4.51
N HIS A 122 -24.35 3.39 -3.36
CA HIS A 122 -24.92 2.04 -3.28
C HIS A 122 -26.45 2.03 -3.38
N TYR A 123 -27.14 2.89 -2.63
CA TYR A 123 -28.59 2.85 -2.46
C TYR A 123 -29.34 3.81 -3.38
N GLU A 124 -28.74 4.96 -3.73
CA GLU A 124 -29.39 5.98 -4.56
C GLU A 124 -29.00 5.83 -6.03
N GLU A 125 -27.71 5.64 -6.32
CA GLU A 125 -27.21 5.44 -7.69
C GLU A 125 -27.35 3.97 -8.16
N GLY A 126 -27.71 3.05 -7.26
CA GLY A 126 -27.98 1.65 -7.58
C GLY A 126 -26.75 0.82 -7.95
N LEU A 127 -25.54 1.29 -7.62
CA LEU A 127 -24.32 0.50 -7.83
C LEU A 127 -24.30 -0.70 -6.89
N THR A 128 -23.73 -1.82 -7.34
CA THR A 128 -23.44 -2.94 -6.44
C THR A 128 -22.42 -2.53 -5.37
N THR A 129 -22.41 -3.18 -4.21
CA THR A 129 -21.44 -2.90 -3.13
C THR A 129 -19.99 -2.87 -3.63
N ALA A 130 -19.65 -3.75 -4.58
CA ALA A 130 -18.31 -3.80 -5.15
C ALA A 130 -18.02 -2.61 -6.08
N GLN A 131 -18.99 -2.19 -6.89
CA GLN A 131 -18.87 -0.99 -7.73
C GLN A 131 -18.79 0.28 -6.87
N SER A 132 -19.59 0.41 -5.81
CA SER A 132 -19.52 1.54 -4.87
C SER A 132 -18.14 1.63 -4.18
N VAL A 133 -17.57 0.49 -3.77
CA VAL A 133 -16.21 0.42 -3.21
C VAL A 133 -15.15 0.91 -4.21
N ILE A 134 -15.25 0.51 -5.49
CA ILE A 134 -14.32 0.94 -6.55
C ILE A 134 -14.51 2.43 -6.86
N ALA A 135 -15.75 2.90 -7.01
CA ALA A 135 -16.04 4.29 -7.30
C ALA A 135 -15.47 5.19 -6.20
N LEU A 136 -15.74 4.86 -4.93
CA LEU A 136 -15.22 5.59 -3.79
C LEU A 136 -13.68 5.53 -3.68
N TRP A 137 -13.05 4.43 -4.11
CA TRP A 137 -11.60 4.34 -4.22
C TRP A 137 -11.02 5.35 -5.22
N CYS A 138 -11.73 5.58 -6.33
CA CYS A 138 -11.32 6.49 -7.40
C CYS A 138 -11.64 7.97 -7.10
N GLU A 139 -12.45 8.24 -6.08
CA GLU A 139 -12.76 9.60 -5.62
C GLU A 139 -11.64 10.18 -4.74
N ASP A 140 -11.48 11.51 -4.76
CA ASP A 140 -10.49 12.21 -3.92
C ASP A 140 -11.04 12.48 -2.50
N VAL A 141 -11.59 11.45 -1.88
CA VAL A 141 -12.17 11.47 -0.52
C VAL A 141 -11.26 10.79 0.52
N GLY A 142 -9.99 10.59 0.16
CA GLY A 142 -8.95 10.06 1.06
C GLY A 142 -8.93 8.53 1.23
N VAL A 143 -9.93 7.79 0.73
CA VAL A 143 -10.00 6.32 0.82
C VAL A 143 -8.74 5.66 0.26
N PHE A 144 -8.33 6.03 -0.97
CA PHE A 144 -7.11 5.53 -1.61
C PHE A 144 -5.88 5.64 -0.69
N ARG A 145 -5.70 6.80 -0.05
CA ARG A 145 -4.52 7.11 0.76
C ARG A 145 -4.55 6.32 2.05
N THR A 146 -5.66 6.40 2.78
CA THR A 146 -5.81 5.73 4.08
C THR A 146 -5.69 4.22 3.96
N LEU A 147 -6.33 3.62 2.95
CA LEU A 147 -6.25 2.18 2.76
C LEU A 147 -4.84 1.71 2.42
N ASN A 148 -4.16 2.40 1.50
CA ASN A 148 -2.77 2.07 1.18
C ASN A 148 -1.83 2.25 2.37
N ASP A 149 -2.01 3.31 3.16
CA ASP A 149 -1.22 3.53 4.38
C ASP A 149 -1.43 2.39 5.39
N ILE A 150 -2.67 1.92 5.57
CA ILE A 150 -2.99 0.77 6.43
C ILE A 150 -2.30 -0.50 5.94
N ILE A 151 -2.36 -0.80 4.65
CA ILE A 151 -1.78 -2.02 4.12
C ILE A 151 -0.25 -1.97 4.15
N ILE A 152 0.36 -0.82 3.82
CA ILE A 152 1.81 -0.61 3.90
C ILE A 152 2.30 -0.73 5.35
N ALA A 153 1.54 -0.22 6.32
CA ALA A 153 1.86 -0.34 7.74
C ALA A 153 1.69 -1.77 8.27
N ASP A 154 0.98 -2.63 7.54
CA ASP A 154 0.65 -4.01 7.93
C ASP A 154 0.04 -4.09 9.34
N ASP A 155 -0.81 -3.12 9.69
CA ASP A 155 -1.39 -2.99 11.03
C ASP A 155 -2.57 -3.96 11.23
N ALA A 156 -2.33 -5.02 12.00
CA ALA A 156 -3.32 -6.03 12.35
C ALA A 156 -4.63 -5.46 12.92
N ARG A 157 -4.55 -4.39 13.72
CA ARG A 157 -5.72 -3.80 14.38
C ARG A 157 -6.61 -3.10 13.36
N GLN A 158 -6.01 -2.38 12.43
CA GLN A 158 -6.74 -1.69 11.37
C GLN A 158 -7.50 -2.66 10.49
N PHE A 159 -6.91 -3.83 10.16
CA PHE A 159 -7.62 -4.87 9.41
C PHE A 159 -8.86 -5.42 10.16
N GLN A 160 -8.84 -5.44 11.50
CA GLN A 160 -9.97 -5.88 12.33
C GLN A 160 -11.10 -4.84 12.43
N LEU A 161 -10.82 -3.55 12.17
CA LEU A 161 -11.79 -2.45 12.20
C LEU A 161 -12.60 -2.32 10.88
N GLY A 162 -12.90 -3.44 10.21
CA GLY A 162 -13.74 -3.48 9.01
C GLY A 162 -13.03 -3.16 7.68
N TRP A 163 -11.82 -2.58 7.69
CA TRP A 163 -11.06 -2.33 6.45
C TRP A 163 -10.80 -3.59 5.62
N MET A 164 -10.63 -4.75 6.26
CA MET A 164 -10.44 -5.99 5.51
C MET A 164 -11.67 -6.36 4.66
N THR A 165 -12.88 -5.99 5.08
CA THR A 165 -14.10 -6.19 4.28
C THR A 165 -14.02 -5.35 3.01
N PHE A 166 -13.66 -4.07 3.13
CA PHE A 166 -13.44 -3.17 1.99
C PHE A 166 -12.38 -3.74 1.02
N ILE A 167 -11.19 -4.09 1.54
CA ILE A 167 -10.07 -4.65 0.77
C ILE A 167 -10.47 -5.90 0.01
N ARG A 168 -11.18 -6.82 0.68
CA ARG A 168 -11.60 -8.08 0.08
C ARG A 168 -12.65 -7.89 -1.00
N ILE A 169 -13.61 -6.99 -0.80
CA ILE A 169 -14.61 -6.67 -1.83
C ILE A 169 -13.92 -6.06 -3.06
N LEU A 170 -13.03 -5.09 -2.84
CA LEU A 170 -12.22 -4.45 -3.88
C LEU A 170 -11.38 -5.49 -4.64
N THR A 171 -10.61 -6.31 -3.94
CA THR A 171 -9.77 -7.36 -4.55
C THR A 171 -10.60 -8.41 -5.28
N ALA A 172 -11.76 -8.81 -4.72
CA ALA A 172 -12.65 -9.76 -5.35
C ALA A 172 -13.25 -9.20 -6.65
N PHE A 173 -13.49 -7.89 -6.74
CA PHE A 173 -13.90 -7.23 -7.98
C PHE A 173 -12.79 -7.24 -9.03
N LEU A 174 -11.57 -6.86 -8.65
CA LEU A 174 -10.44 -6.77 -9.58
C LEU A 174 -10.01 -8.13 -10.14
N THR A 175 -10.21 -9.20 -9.37
CA THR A 175 -9.75 -10.55 -9.71
C THR A 175 -10.81 -11.43 -10.39
N ARG A 176 -11.96 -10.86 -10.79
CA ARG A 176 -13.00 -11.62 -11.49
C ARG A 176 -12.55 -11.99 -12.91
N GLN A 177 -13.02 -13.14 -13.37
CA GLN A 177 -12.68 -13.65 -14.70
C GLN A 177 -13.19 -12.74 -15.82
N ASP A 178 -14.34 -12.11 -15.65
CA ASP A 178 -14.93 -11.19 -16.62
C ASP A 178 -14.27 -9.80 -16.63
N HIS A 179 -13.36 -9.54 -15.69
CA HIS A 179 -12.61 -8.28 -15.60
C HIS A 179 -11.13 -8.44 -15.97
N CYS A 180 -10.67 -9.67 -16.29
CA CYS A 180 -9.29 -9.92 -16.67
C CYS A 180 -8.93 -9.20 -17.98
N MET A 181 -7.65 -8.97 -18.20
CA MET A 181 -7.20 -8.33 -19.44
C MET A 181 -7.50 -9.18 -20.67
N ASP A 182 -8.22 -8.60 -21.64
CA ASP A 182 -8.59 -9.25 -22.90
C ASP A 182 -7.39 -9.50 -23.82
N ARG A 183 -6.33 -8.70 -23.66
CA ARG A 183 -5.11 -8.74 -24.47
C ARG A 183 -3.90 -8.27 -23.68
N ASP A 184 -2.71 -8.52 -24.21
CA ASP A 184 -1.47 -7.99 -23.67
C ASP A 184 -1.51 -6.45 -23.65
N ARG A 185 -1.13 -5.87 -22.52
CA ARG A 185 -1.11 -4.42 -22.30
C ARG A 185 0.21 -3.95 -21.71
N VAL A 186 0.54 -2.70 -22.02
CA VAL A 186 1.57 -1.95 -21.31
C VAL A 186 0.89 -0.82 -20.57
N VAL A 187 1.07 -0.79 -19.25
CA VAL A 187 0.54 0.25 -18.38
C VAL A 187 1.68 1.02 -17.72
N TRP A 188 1.38 2.24 -17.30
CA TRP A 188 2.37 3.20 -16.85
C TRP A 188 2.01 3.74 -15.47
N ARG A 189 3.03 3.92 -14.63
CA ARG A 189 2.89 4.53 -13.30
C ARG A 189 4.09 5.41 -13.00
N ALA A 190 3.84 6.60 -12.48
CA ALA A 190 4.88 7.37 -11.83
C ALA A 190 5.08 6.83 -10.41
N SER A 191 6.28 6.35 -10.10
CA SER A 191 6.62 5.83 -8.78
C SER A 191 7.13 6.94 -7.88
N SER A 192 7.04 6.79 -6.55
CA SER A 192 7.74 7.64 -5.58
C SER A 192 9.14 7.19 -5.22
N MET A 193 9.56 6.05 -5.79
CA MET A 193 10.79 5.37 -5.47
C MET A 193 12.01 6.28 -5.66
N THR A 194 12.87 6.26 -4.66
CA THR A 194 14.18 6.91 -4.66
C THR A 194 15.19 6.09 -5.44
N ARG A 195 16.30 6.71 -5.87
CA ARG A 195 17.39 5.99 -6.53
C ARG A 195 17.96 4.86 -5.66
N LEU A 196 18.14 5.11 -4.35
CA LEU A 196 18.60 4.08 -3.41
C LEU A 196 17.66 2.87 -3.31
N GLN A 197 16.35 3.07 -3.46
CA GLN A 197 15.40 1.97 -3.51
C GLN A 197 15.48 1.24 -4.86
N ALA A 198 15.59 1.98 -5.96
CA ALA A 198 15.71 1.40 -7.30
C ALA A 198 17.02 0.62 -7.51
N ASP A 199 18.12 1.05 -6.88
CA ASP A 199 19.42 0.35 -6.88
C ASP A 199 19.35 -1.06 -6.27
N ARG A 200 18.28 -1.37 -5.52
CA ARG A 200 18.05 -2.71 -4.94
C ARG A 200 17.28 -3.64 -5.88
N LEU A 201 16.79 -3.11 -7.00
CA LEU A 201 16.09 -3.89 -8.01
C LEU A 201 17.09 -4.40 -9.05
N PHE A 202 16.97 -5.67 -9.39
CA PHE A 202 17.79 -6.32 -10.42
C PHE A 202 16.90 -7.24 -11.27
N PRO A 203 17.30 -7.56 -12.51
CA PRO A 203 16.55 -8.46 -13.38
C PRO A 203 16.22 -9.80 -12.71
N ASP A 204 15.06 -10.36 -13.06
CA ASP A 204 14.49 -11.61 -12.55
C ASP A 204 14.09 -11.60 -11.05
N MET A 205 14.23 -10.45 -10.38
CA MET A 205 13.71 -10.25 -9.02
C MET A 205 12.18 -10.19 -9.04
N VAL A 206 11.51 -10.90 -8.13
CA VAL A 206 10.06 -10.75 -7.91
C VAL A 206 9.82 -9.79 -6.75
N ILE A 207 9.10 -8.70 -7.00
CA ILE A 207 8.67 -7.76 -5.96
C ILE A 207 7.16 -7.83 -5.75
N ARG A 208 6.71 -7.52 -4.53
CA ARG A 208 5.30 -7.50 -4.13
C ARG A 208 4.98 -6.21 -3.40
N PRO A 209 4.43 -5.20 -4.10
CA PRO A 209 4.00 -3.97 -3.47
C PRO A 209 2.86 -4.28 -2.52
N PRO A 210 2.94 -3.89 -1.23
CA PRO A 210 1.88 -4.20 -0.28
C PRO A 210 0.60 -3.42 -0.60
N MET A 211 0.69 -2.29 -1.31
CA MET A 211 -0.43 -1.41 -1.64
C MET A 211 -1.17 -1.82 -2.93
N PHE A 212 -2.38 -1.31 -3.12
CA PHE A 212 -2.98 -1.30 -4.45
C PHE A 212 -2.15 -0.42 -5.38
N VAL A 213 -1.89 -0.90 -6.58
CA VAL A 213 -1.08 -0.19 -7.58
C VAL A 213 -2.00 0.35 -8.66
N SER A 214 -2.29 1.66 -8.58
CA SER A 214 -2.98 2.40 -9.65
C SER A 214 -2.01 2.69 -10.80
N THR A 215 -2.44 2.38 -12.02
CA THR A 215 -1.68 2.55 -13.26
C THR A 215 -2.58 3.13 -14.34
N SER A 216 -2.00 3.64 -15.43
CA SER A 216 -2.75 4.17 -16.57
C SER A 216 -2.29 3.49 -17.86
N ALA A 217 -3.23 3.23 -18.77
CA ALA A 217 -2.87 2.84 -20.13
C ALA A 217 -2.14 3.96 -20.90
N LEU A 218 -2.29 5.22 -20.46
CA LEU A 218 -1.70 6.40 -21.09
C LEU A 218 -0.35 6.76 -20.47
N LYS A 219 0.72 6.63 -21.28
CA LYS A 219 2.07 7.05 -20.89
C LYS A 219 2.16 8.53 -20.51
N SER A 220 1.37 9.39 -21.17
CA SER A 220 1.40 10.84 -20.99
C SER A 220 1.06 11.28 -19.57
N GLY A 221 0.04 10.68 -18.95
CA GLY A 221 -0.36 10.97 -17.56
C GLY A 221 0.77 10.64 -16.57
N ALA A 222 1.34 9.44 -16.67
CA ALA A 222 2.46 9.02 -15.83
C ALA A 222 3.71 9.89 -16.04
N LEU A 223 4.04 10.28 -17.27
CA LEU A 223 5.15 11.19 -17.55
C LEU A 223 4.97 12.57 -16.92
N LYS A 224 3.75 13.13 -16.93
CA LYS A 224 3.44 14.42 -16.30
C LYS A 224 3.73 14.38 -14.79
N LEU A 225 3.34 13.30 -14.12
CA LEU A 225 3.59 13.08 -12.69
C LEU A 225 5.08 12.83 -12.39
N MET A 226 5.75 12.04 -13.22
CA MET A 226 7.19 11.76 -13.09
C MET A 226 8.02 13.04 -13.16
N ARG A 227 7.74 13.91 -14.16
CA ARG A 227 8.45 15.18 -14.37
C ARG A 227 8.33 16.14 -13.18
N ARG A 228 7.16 16.19 -12.53
CA ARG A 228 6.92 17.04 -11.35
C ARG A 228 7.79 16.66 -10.15
N ASN A 229 8.10 15.38 -10.01
CA ASN A 229 8.68 14.86 -8.78
C ASN A 229 10.07 14.22 -8.94
N LYS A 230 10.67 14.25 -10.15
CA LYS A 230 11.99 13.68 -10.49
C LYS A 230 12.16 12.22 -10.02
N ARG A 231 11.18 11.37 -10.33
CA ARG A 231 11.13 9.96 -9.89
C ARG A 231 11.22 8.98 -11.07
N PHE A 232 11.11 7.69 -10.78
CA PHE A 232 11.05 6.62 -11.78
C PHE A 232 9.68 6.52 -12.44
N LEU A 233 9.70 6.24 -13.74
CA LEU A 233 8.57 5.75 -14.50
C LEU A 233 8.59 4.22 -14.48
N LEU A 234 7.48 3.62 -14.12
CA LEU A 234 7.27 2.18 -14.23
C LEU A 234 6.56 1.89 -15.55
N ARG A 235 7.15 1.00 -16.36
CA ARG A 235 6.52 0.42 -17.54
C ARG A 235 6.20 -1.03 -17.21
N ILE A 236 4.92 -1.34 -17.04
CA ILE A 236 4.45 -2.64 -16.57
C ILE A 236 3.79 -3.36 -17.75
N HIS A 237 4.31 -4.53 -18.10
CA HIS A 237 3.66 -5.46 -19.03
C HIS A 237 2.63 -6.30 -18.29
N VAL A 238 1.37 -6.24 -18.71
CA VAL A 238 0.25 -7.03 -18.18
C VAL A 238 -0.17 -8.03 -19.25
N PRO A 239 0.03 -9.35 -19.04
CA PRO A 239 -0.37 -10.36 -20.01
C PRO A 239 -1.89 -10.44 -20.20
N ALA A 240 -2.33 -10.88 -21.37
CA ALA A 240 -3.70 -11.31 -21.63
C ALA A 240 -4.12 -12.41 -20.64
N GLY A 241 -5.39 -12.39 -20.23
CA GLY A 241 -5.95 -13.28 -19.23
C GLY A 241 -5.54 -12.97 -17.79
N CYS A 242 -4.65 -11.99 -17.56
CA CYS A 242 -4.17 -11.68 -16.22
C CYS A 242 -5.32 -11.23 -15.31
N ARG A 243 -5.46 -11.91 -14.16
CA ARG A 243 -6.47 -11.61 -13.14
C ARG A 243 -5.98 -10.68 -12.03
N ASN A 244 -4.72 -10.26 -12.06
CA ASN A 244 -4.14 -9.30 -11.12
C ASN A 244 -4.24 -7.85 -11.61
N ALA A 245 -5.06 -7.56 -12.62
CA ALA A 245 -5.29 -6.21 -13.12
C ALA A 245 -6.69 -6.11 -13.73
N ALA A 246 -7.38 -5.00 -13.48
CA ALA A 246 -8.67 -4.70 -14.09
C ALA A 246 -8.79 -3.21 -14.42
N TYR A 247 -9.51 -2.90 -15.50
CA TYR A 247 -9.94 -1.54 -15.80
C TYR A 247 -10.97 -1.07 -14.76
N VAL A 248 -10.75 0.12 -14.21
CA VAL A 248 -11.67 0.77 -13.26
C VAL A 248 -12.12 2.14 -13.73
N ASP A 249 -11.67 2.58 -14.90
CA ASP A 249 -11.99 3.87 -15.51
C ASP A 249 -13.49 4.11 -15.66
N HIS A 250 -14.28 3.08 -16.02
CA HIS A 250 -15.74 3.18 -16.12
C HIS A 250 -16.46 3.48 -14.78
N LEU A 251 -15.79 3.30 -13.64
CA LEU A 251 -16.29 3.64 -12.30
C LEU A 251 -15.55 4.84 -11.69
N SER A 252 -14.54 5.36 -12.39
CA SER A 252 -13.75 6.50 -11.95
C SER A 252 -14.37 7.80 -12.46
N GLN A 253 -14.29 8.86 -11.66
CA GLN A 253 -14.57 10.22 -12.13
C GLN A 253 -13.55 10.71 -13.19
N TYR A 254 -12.43 10.00 -13.33
CA TYR A 254 -11.35 10.30 -14.28
C TYR A 254 -11.31 9.30 -15.45
N GLN A 255 -12.44 9.09 -16.13
CA GLN A 255 -12.59 8.10 -17.19
C GLN A 255 -11.52 8.20 -18.30
N GLN A 256 -11.06 9.41 -18.59
CA GLN A 256 -10.00 9.69 -19.56
C GLN A 256 -8.61 9.16 -19.17
N GLU A 257 -8.38 8.78 -17.91
CA GLU A 257 -7.08 8.29 -17.45
C GLU A 257 -6.85 6.82 -17.79
N HIS A 258 -7.90 6.10 -18.24
CA HIS A 258 -7.84 4.66 -18.52
C HIS A 258 -7.14 3.91 -17.39
N GLU A 259 -7.63 4.16 -16.18
CA GLU A 259 -7.07 3.63 -14.95
C GLU A 259 -7.22 2.11 -14.90
N ILE A 260 -6.10 1.46 -14.58
CA ILE A 260 -6.02 0.03 -14.33
C ILE A 260 -5.48 -0.16 -12.92
N LEU A 261 -6.23 -0.89 -12.11
CA LEU A 261 -5.91 -1.13 -10.72
C LEU A 261 -5.41 -2.57 -10.51
N ILE A 262 -4.33 -2.69 -9.75
CA ILE A 262 -3.68 -3.96 -9.43
C ILE A 262 -3.78 -4.21 -7.91
N PRO A 263 -4.22 -5.40 -7.45
CA PRO A 263 -4.38 -5.71 -6.04
C PRO A 263 -3.07 -5.68 -5.21
N PRO A 264 -3.17 -5.53 -3.87
CA PRO A 264 -2.07 -5.70 -2.93
C PRO A 264 -1.30 -6.98 -3.13
N TYR A 265 0.01 -6.89 -2.96
CA TYR A 265 0.96 -8.01 -3.03
C TYR A 265 0.98 -8.77 -4.37
N SER A 266 0.40 -8.18 -5.42
CA SER A 266 0.52 -8.73 -6.77
C SER A 266 2.00 -8.85 -7.16
N PRO A 267 2.45 -10.02 -7.64
CA PRO A 267 3.85 -10.24 -7.96
C PRO A 267 4.25 -9.56 -9.28
N PHE A 268 5.34 -8.80 -9.25
CA PHE A 268 5.97 -8.22 -10.43
C PHE A 268 7.38 -8.78 -10.60
N GLU A 269 7.69 -9.28 -11.79
CA GLU A 269 9.05 -9.59 -12.20
C GLU A 269 9.74 -8.31 -12.69
N VAL A 270 10.90 -8.00 -12.12
CA VAL A 270 11.76 -6.92 -12.59
C VAL A 270 12.47 -7.39 -13.86
N ILE A 271 12.20 -6.72 -14.98
CA ILE A 271 12.83 -7.04 -16.26
C ILE A 271 14.13 -6.25 -16.43
N SER A 272 14.10 -4.95 -16.09
CA SER A 272 15.30 -4.09 -16.15
C SER A 272 15.09 -2.78 -15.39
N VAL A 273 16.22 -2.16 -15.01
CA VAL A 273 16.28 -0.83 -14.39
C VAL A 273 17.23 0.03 -15.23
N ASP A 274 16.70 1.11 -15.81
CA ASP A 274 17.45 2.09 -16.60
C ASP A 274 17.51 3.41 -15.83
N PHE A 275 18.64 3.63 -15.14
CA PHE A 275 18.90 4.85 -14.37
C PHE A 275 19.09 6.09 -15.23
N SER A 276 19.49 5.94 -16.50
CA SER A 276 19.68 7.08 -17.39
C SER A 276 18.35 7.72 -17.80
N ARG A 277 17.31 6.89 -17.91
CA ARG A 277 15.94 7.29 -18.26
C ARG A 277 14.99 7.32 -17.07
N CYS A 278 15.47 7.00 -15.88
CA CYS A 278 14.64 6.74 -14.70
C CYS A 278 13.47 5.79 -15.03
N LEU A 279 13.73 4.70 -15.73
CA LEU A 279 12.71 3.75 -16.21
C LEU A 279 12.91 2.37 -15.59
N ILE A 280 11.86 1.81 -15.00
CA ILE A 280 11.84 0.43 -14.52
C ILE A 280 10.85 -0.36 -15.37
N ASN A 281 11.32 -1.42 -16.01
CA ASN A 281 10.46 -2.34 -16.75
C ASN A 281 10.06 -3.50 -15.85
N LEU A 282 8.76 -3.72 -15.71
CA LEU A 282 8.17 -4.76 -14.88
C LEU A 282 7.27 -5.65 -15.75
N ARG A 283 7.09 -6.91 -15.35
CA ARG A 283 6.04 -7.79 -15.84
C ARG A 283 5.15 -8.20 -14.67
N LEU A 284 3.86 -7.96 -14.79
CA LEU A 284 2.89 -8.46 -13.83
C LEU A 284 2.72 -9.97 -14.03
N LEU A 285 2.88 -10.74 -12.95
CA LEU A 285 2.72 -12.19 -12.95
C LEU A 285 1.31 -12.54 -12.47
N ASP A 286 0.73 -13.60 -13.06
CA ASP A 286 -0.61 -14.08 -12.69
C ASP A 286 -0.55 -15.44 -11.99
N GLY A 287 -1.52 -15.70 -11.11
CA GLY A 287 -1.61 -16.93 -10.33
C GLY A 287 -0.32 -17.28 -9.58
N MET A 288 0.10 -18.54 -9.68
CA MET A 288 1.31 -19.08 -9.02
C MET A 288 2.57 -18.96 -9.91
N GLN A 289 2.53 -18.25 -11.04
CA GLN A 289 3.67 -18.15 -11.96
C GLN A 289 4.94 -17.61 -11.28
N TYR A 290 4.78 -16.79 -10.25
CA TYR A 290 5.88 -16.27 -9.45
C TYR A 290 6.76 -17.36 -8.82
N GLU A 291 6.22 -18.53 -8.47
CA GLU A 291 7.00 -19.60 -7.83
C GLU A 291 8.05 -20.16 -8.77
N SER A 292 7.79 -20.12 -10.08
CA SER A 292 8.77 -20.51 -11.09
C SER A 292 9.89 -19.47 -11.22
N VAL A 293 9.56 -18.18 -11.09
CA VAL A 293 10.54 -17.08 -11.16
C VAL A 293 11.41 -17.07 -9.90
N GLU A 294 10.81 -17.13 -8.72
CA GLU A 294 11.51 -17.18 -7.43
C GLU A 294 12.42 -18.43 -7.32
N ARG A 295 12.00 -19.58 -7.86
CA ARG A 295 12.85 -20.78 -7.93
C ARG A 295 14.05 -20.61 -8.86
N ARG A 296 13.89 -19.92 -9.99
CA ARG A 296 15.00 -19.65 -10.94
C ARG A 296 16.00 -18.65 -10.37
N SER A 297 15.52 -17.62 -9.68
CA SER A 297 16.39 -16.58 -9.11
C SER A 297 17.08 -17.01 -7.81
N GLY A 298 16.52 -17.99 -7.09
CA GLY A 298 17.02 -18.41 -5.77
C GLY A 298 16.84 -17.35 -4.68
N ILE A 299 16.09 -16.27 -4.96
CA ILE A 299 15.90 -15.12 -4.08
C ILE A 299 14.41 -14.88 -3.89
N SER A 300 13.90 -15.13 -2.68
CA SER A 300 12.59 -14.62 -2.27
C SER A 300 12.77 -13.19 -1.79
N ALA A 301 12.20 -12.23 -2.53
CA ALA A 301 12.41 -10.82 -2.23
C ALA A 301 11.42 -10.29 -1.17
N PRO A 302 11.84 -9.32 -0.34
CA PRO A 302 10.97 -8.72 0.66
C PRO A 302 9.86 -7.86 0.01
N ALA A 303 8.81 -7.54 0.77
CA ALA A 303 7.78 -6.61 0.30
C ALA A 303 8.40 -5.22 0.05
N PHE A 304 8.22 -4.68 -1.16
CA PHE A 304 8.81 -3.41 -1.60
C PHE A 304 7.70 -2.46 -2.08
N PRO A 305 7.53 -1.28 -1.48
CA PRO A 305 6.57 -0.28 -1.99
C PRO A 305 7.03 0.27 -3.36
N LEU A 306 6.08 0.40 -4.29
CA LEU A 306 6.25 0.94 -5.65
C LEU A 306 5.66 2.35 -5.83
#